data_AF-A0A8C5Z0H6-F1
#
_entry.id   AF-A0A8C5Z0H6-F1
#
_cell.length_a   1.000
_cell.length_b   1.000
_cell.length_c   1.000
_cell.angle_alpha   90.00
_cell.angle_beta   90.00
_cell.angle_gamma   90.00
#
_symmetry.space_group_name_H-M   'P 1'
#
loop_
_entity.id
_entity.type
_entity.pdbx_description
1 polymer ?
#
loop_
_entity_poly.entity_id
_entity_poly.type
_entity_poly.pdbx_seq_one_letter_code
_entity_poly.pdbx_strand_id
1 'polypeptide(L)'
;MQALWVGLSWVGVLGAGAQSNPVGLMPPPPAVDLLEKMLVLDAEQRVTAAEALAHPYFESLHDTEDEPKAQKYDDSFDDVDRTLDEWKRVTYKEVLSFKPPRQLGARVPKETAL
;
A
#
# COMPACT_ATOMS: atom_id res chain seq x y z
N MET A 1 5.96 -32.14 57.10
CA MET A 1 5.56 -31.15 58.12
C MET A 1 5.99 -29.79 57.59
N GLN A 2 5.03 -29.01 57.07
CA GLN A 2 4.58 -27.69 57.59
C GLN A 2 5.66 -26.60 57.47
N ALA A 3 5.52 -25.67 56.50
CA ALA A 3 4.93 -24.32 56.64
C ALA A 3 6.01 -23.33 57.18
N LEU A 4 6.28 -22.14 56.63
CA LEU A 4 5.41 -21.02 56.24
C LEU A 4 6.21 -20.06 55.32
N TRP A 5 5.60 -19.58 54.24
CA TRP A 5 5.99 -18.34 53.57
C TRP A 5 5.15 -17.21 54.18
N VAL A 6 5.78 -16.22 54.81
CA VAL A 6 5.13 -14.94 55.14
C VAL A 6 6.12 -13.84 54.76
N GLY A 7 5.79 -13.06 53.74
CA GLY A 7 6.65 -11.98 53.27
C GLY A 7 6.17 -11.27 52.00
N LEU A 8 4.87 -11.00 51.87
CA LEU A 8 4.36 -10.07 50.85
C LEU A 8 3.77 -8.85 51.59
N SER A 9 4.57 -7.80 51.69
CA SER A 9 4.09 -6.47 52.11
C SER A 9 3.38 -5.85 50.92
N TRP A 10 2.05 -5.81 51.00
CA TRP A 10 1.14 -5.28 50.00
C TRP A 10 0.37 -4.11 50.62
N VAL A 11 1.06 -3.01 50.96
CA VAL A 11 0.41 -1.73 51.31
C VAL A 11 1.32 -0.59 50.88
N GLY A 12 0.90 0.16 49.86
CA GLY A 12 1.53 1.44 49.53
C GLY A 12 1.14 2.00 48.17
N VAL A 13 0.18 2.93 48.19
CA VAL A 13 -0.01 4.04 47.23
C VAL A 13 -0.57 3.61 45.86
N LEU A 14 -1.87 3.47 45.66
CA LEU A 14 -2.88 4.54 45.52
C LEU A 14 -2.39 5.81 44.81
N GLY A 15 -2.66 5.91 43.51
CA GLY A 15 -2.85 7.19 42.83
C GLY A 15 -1.68 7.71 42.00
N ALA A 16 -1.61 7.27 40.74
CA ALA A 16 -1.25 8.15 39.63
C ALA A 16 -1.91 7.56 38.38
N GLY A 17 -2.81 8.33 37.77
CA GLY A 17 -3.72 7.86 36.75
C GLY A 17 -3.03 7.12 35.62
N ALA A 18 -3.56 5.94 35.30
CA ALA A 18 -3.53 5.46 33.94
C ALA A 18 -4.12 6.59 33.09
N GLN A 19 -3.25 7.36 32.43
CA GLN A 19 -3.65 8.23 31.35
C GLN A 19 -4.27 7.31 30.32
N SER A 20 -5.60 7.26 30.32
CA SER A 20 -6.37 6.79 29.18
C SER A 20 -5.93 7.66 28.03
N ASN A 21 -4.96 7.20 27.24
CA ASN A 21 -4.67 7.79 25.95
C ASN A 21 -5.90 7.48 25.08
N PRO A 22 -6.74 8.46 24.70
CA PRO A 22 -7.82 8.19 23.75
C PRO A 22 -7.26 8.02 22.32
N VAL A 23 -5.95 7.97 22.14
CA VAL A 23 -5.23 8.09 20.86
C VAL A 23 -5.17 6.78 20.07
N GLY A 24 -5.74 5.68 20.59
CA GLY A 24 -5.65 4.35 19.97
C GLY A 24 -6.37 4.16 18.62
N LEU A 25 -7.00 5.18 18.06
CA LEU A 25 -7.71 5.12 16.78
C LEU A 25 -7.21 6.11 15.72
N MET A 26 -6.28 7.00 16.04
CA MET A 26 -5.82 8.01 15.09
C MET A 26 -4.63 7.47 14.28
N PRO A 27 -4.71 7.44 12.93
CA PRO A 27 -3.58 7.06 12.10
C PRO A 27 -2.37 8.00 12.34
N PRO A 28 -1.14 7.55 12.03
CA PRO A 28 0.05 8.34 12.29
C PRO A 28 -0.02 9.68 11.54
N PRO A 29 0.55 10.78 12.08
CA PRO A 29 0.48 12.11 11.45
C PRO A 29 0.82 12.15 9.95
N PRO A 30 1.87 11.45 9.45
CA PRO A 30 2.16 11.42 8.01
C PRO A 30 1.12 10.66 7.18
N ALA A 31 0.35 9.73 7.76
CA ALA A 31 -0.75 9.07 7.06
C ALA A 31 -1.95 9.99 6.91
N VAL A 32 -2.27 10.78 7.95
CA VAL A 32 -3.34 11.78 7.89
C VAL A 32 -3.02 12.84 6.83
N ASP A 33 -1.81 13.38 6.84
CA ASP A 33 -1.36 14.39 5.86
C ASP A 33 -1.42 13.87 4.41
N LEU A 34 -1.05 12.60 4.19
CA LEU A 34 -1.19 11.98 2.87
C LEU A 34 -2.66 11.85 2.44
N LEU A 35 -3.54 11.42 3.36
CA LEU A 35 -4.97 11.29 3.07
C LEU A 35 -5.61 12.64 2.76
N GLU A 36 -5.23 13.71 3.46
CA GLU A 36 -5.70 15.08 3.18
C GLU A 36 -5.33 15.51 1.75
N LYS A 37 -4.14 15.16 1.27
CA LYS A 37 -3.68 15.44 -0.10
C LYS A 37 -4.30 14.54 -1.17
N MET A 38 -4.75 13.33 -0.81
CA MET A 38 -5.43 12.40 -1.72
C MET A 38 -6.94 12.66 -1.83
N LEU A 39 -7.58 13.05 -0.72
CA LEU A 39 -9.03 13.20 -0.61
C LEU A 39 -9.50 14.63 -0.90
N VAL A 40 -8.83 15.31 -1.84
CA VAL A 40 -9.23 16.62 -2.34
C VAL A 40 -10.37 16.45 -3.35
N LEU A 41 -11.42 17.29 -3.23
CA LEU A 41 -12.59 17.27 -4.12
C LEU A 41 -12.21 17.66 -5.55
N ASP A 42 -11.34 18.67 -5.69
CA ASP A 42 -10.78 19.06 -6.96
C ASP A 42 -9.70 18.06 -7.40
N ALA A 43 -9.91 17.42 -8.55
CA ALA A 43 -9.00 16.42 -9.08
C ALA A 43 -7.67 17.02 -9.53
N GLU A 44 -7.64 18.28 -9.96
CA GLU A 44 -6.41 18.95 -10.38
C GLU A 44 -5.51 19.31 -9.20
N GLN A 45 -6.08 19.41 -7.99
CA GLN A 45 -5.33 19.66 -6.75
C GLN A 45 -4.94 18.38 -6.00
N ARG A 46 -5.37 17.21 -6.50
CA ARG A 46 -5.05 15.93 -5.88
C ARG A 46 -3.59 15.58 -6.12
N VAL A 47 -2.92 15.07 -5.09
CA VAL A 47 -1.55 14.57 -5.20
C VAL A 47 -1.44 13.48 -6.27
N THR A 48 -0.41 13.55 -7.11
CA THR A 48 -0.15 12.52 -8.12
C THR A 48 0.46 11.26 -7.51
N ALA A 49 0.41 10.12 -8.22
CA ALA A 49 1.03 8.89 -7.73
C ALA A 49 2.54 9.05 -7.46
N ALA A 50 3.25 9.78 -8.32
CA ALA A 50 4.69 10.01 -8.14
C ALA A 50 4.99 10.87 -6.89
N GLU A 51 4.23 11.94 -6.67
CA GLU A 51 4.38 12.78 -5.48
C GLU A 51 3.97 12.06 -4.20
N ALA A 52 2.94 11.21 -4.28
CA ALA A 52 2.49 10.39 -3.17
C ALA A 52 3.55 9.36 -2.78
N LEU A 53 4.23 8.72 -3.74
CA LEU A 53 5.32 7.77 -3.48
C LEU A 53 6.54 8.42 -2.80
N ALA A 54 6.82 9.69 -3.13
CA ALA A 54 7.87 10.48 -2.48
C ALA A 54 7.48 11.03 -1.08
N HIS A 55 6.27 10.70 -0.58
CA HIS A 55 5.79 11.22 0.70
C HIS A 55 6.54 10.58 1.89
N PRO A 56 6.80 11.32 2.99
CA PRO A 56 7.44 10.77 4.20
C PRO A 56 6.74 9.54 4.80
N TYR A 57 5.46 9.34 4.47
CA TYR A 57 4.73 8.13 4.85
C TYR A 57 5.33 6.84 4.23
N PHE A 58 5.91 6.92 3.03
CA PHE A 58 6.51 5.78 2.32
C PHE A 58 8.04 5.79 2.35
N GLU A 59 8.69 6.66 3.12
CA GLU A 59 10.17 6.80 3.14
C GLU A 59 10.88 5.45 3.37
N SER A 60 10.34 4.60 4.25
CA SER A 60 10.89 3.26 4.52
C SER A 60 10.74 2.24 3.39
N LEU A 61 9.88 2.52 2.41
CA LEU A 61 9.55 1.63 1.28
C LEU A 61 9.95 2.21 -0.08
N HIS A 62 10.38 3.48 -0.11
CA HIS A 62 10.70 4.17 -1.35
C HIS A 62 12.02 3.66 -1.92
N ASP A 63 11.94 3.02 -3.08
CA ASP A 63 13.09 2.60 -3.87
C ASP A 63 12.87 3.05 -5.32
N THR A 64 13.65 4.05 -5.73
CA THR A 64 13.54 4.65 -7.07
C THR A 64 13.89 3.68 -8.20
N GLU A 65 14.66 2.61 -7.91
CA GLU A 65 15.04 1.60 -8.90
C GLU A 65 13.94 0.55 -9.12
N ASP A 66 13.09 0.31 -8.11
CA ASP A 66 11.94 -0.60 -8.16
C ASP A 66 10.64 0.08 -8.62
N GLU A 67 10.70 1.37 -8.99
CA GLU A 67 9.58 2.17 -9.51
C GLU A 67 9.74 2.54 -11.01
N PRO A 68 9.79 1.56 -11.94
CA PRO A 68 9.99 1.85 -13.36
C PRO A 68 8.78 2.55 -13.97
N LYS A 69 9.04 3.56 -14.81
CA LYS A 69 8.00 4.15 -15.66
C LYS A 69 7.59 3.15 -16.74
N ALA A 70 6.28 2.96 -16.89
CA ALA A 70 5.73 2.15 -17.97
C ALA A 70 6.11 2.72 -19.34
N GLN A 71 6.27 1.84 -20.33
CA GLN A 71 6.40 2.26 -21.72
C GLN A 71 5.10 2.94 -22.17
N LYS A 72 5.22 3.89 -23.10
CA LYS A 72 4.05 4.57 -23.65
C LYS A 72 3.12 3.54 -24.30
N TYR A 73 1.86 3.53 -23.85
CA TYR A 73 0.81 2.73 -24.46
C TYR A 73 0.37 3.37 -25.80
N ASP A 74 0.13 2.53 -26.81
CA ASP A 74 -0.42 2.97 -28.10
C ASP A 74 -1.95 2.87 -28.03
N ASP A 75 -2.58 4.01 -27.74
CA ASP A 75 -4.03 4.19 -27.61
C ASP A 75 -4.73 4.47 -28.95
N SER A 76 -4.01 4.46 -30.07
CA SER A 76 -4.57 4.72 -31.40
C SER A 76 -5.68 3.75 -31.82
N PHE A 77 -5.83 2.63 -31.10
CA PHE A 77 -6.86 1.62 -31.33
C PHE A 77 -8.19 1.92 -30.62
N ASP A 78 -8.20 2.78 -29.61
CA ASP A 78 -9.35 2.95 -28.71
C ASP A 78 -10.50 3.72 -29.39
N ASP A 79 -10.17 4.69 -30.25
CA ASP A 79 -11.13 5.52 -30.98
C ASP A 79 -11.48 5.00 -32.40
N VAL A 80 -11.09 3.75 -32.73
CA VAL A 80 -11.32 3.19 -34.08
C VAL A 80 -12.58 2.34 -34.11
N ASP A 81 -13.56 2.77 -34.91
CA ASP A 81 -14.73 1.94 -35.23
C ASP A 81 -14.31 0.73 -36.07
N ARG A 82 -14.45 -0.47 -35.49
CA ARG A 82 -14.20 -1.75 -36.16
C ARG A 82 -15.41 -2.64 -36.09
N THR A 83 -15.59 -3.44 -37.14
CA THR A 83 -16.58 -4.50 -37.17
C THR A 83 -16.20 -5.63 -36.20
N LEU A 84 -17.19 -6.45 -35.83
CA LEU A 84 -16.99 -7.57 -34.90
C LEU A 84 -15.96 -8.59 -35.41
N ASP A 85 -15.90 -8.83 -36.72
CA ASP A 85 -14.93 -9.76 -37.31
C ASP A 85 -13.51 -9.19 -37.33
N GLU A 86 -13.36 -7.87 -37.47
CA GLU A 86 -12.07 -7.21 -37.35
C GLU A 86 -11.54 -7.24 -35.92
N TRP A 87 -12.41 -7.01 -34.93
CA TRP A 87 -12.07 -7.17 -33.51
C TRP A 87 -11.59 -8.60 -33.22
N LYS A 88 -12.35 -9.61 -33.64
CA LYS A 88 -11.95 -11.03 -33.49
C LYS A 88 -10.57 -11.29 -34.06
N ARG A 89 -10.30 -10.80 -35.27
CA ARG A 89 -9.01 -11.00 -35.95
C ARG A 89 -7.86 -10.35 -35.18
N VAL A 90 -8.05 -9.15 -34.66
CA VAL A 90 -7.01 -8.39 -33.93
C VAL A 90 -6.73 -9.06 -32.59
N THR A 91 -7.77 -9.41 -31.84
CA THR A 91 -7.64 -10.16 -30.58
C THR A 91 -6.95 -11.50 -30.81
N TYR A 92 -7.34 -12.23 -31.85
CA TYR A 92 -6.71 -13.51 -32.17
C TYR A 92 -5.23 -13.35 -32.51
N LYS A 93 -4.86 -12.30 -33.26
CA LYS A 93 -3.45 -11.98 -33.54
C LYS A 93 -2.67 -11.70 -32.27
N GLU A 94 -3.24 -10.96 -31.31
CA GLU A 94 -2.58 -10.63 -30.04
C GLU A 94 -2.33 -11.87 -29.18
N VAL A 95 -3.30 -12.79 -29.12
CA VAL A 95 -3.13 -14.08 -28.44
C VAL A 95 -1.96 -14.88 -29.04
N LEU A 96 -1.80 -14.85 -30.37
CA LEU A 96 -0.71 -15.56 -31.04
C LEU A 96 0.65 -14.85 -30.87
N SER A 97 0.70 -13.53 -30.73
CA SER A 97 1.94 -12.78 -30.51
C SER A 97 2.39 -12.73 -29.06
N PHE A 98 1.56 -13.19 -28.12
CA PHE A 98 1.89 -13.22 -26.70
C PHE A 98 3.15 -14.03 -26.43
N LYS A 99 4.09 -13.41 -25.72
CA LYS A 99 5.31 -14.06 -25.23
C LYS A 99 5.20 -14.17 -23.71
N PRO A 100 5.20 -15.39 -23.14
CA PRO A 100 5.13 -15.53 -21.69
C PRO A 100 6.33 -14.80 -21.07
N PRO A 101 6.12 -14.07 -19.97
CA PRO A 101 7.22 -13.40 -19.29
C PRO A 101 8.24 -14.47 -18.90
N ARG A 102 9.52 -14.19 -19.14
CA ARG A 102 10.61 -15.01 -18.60
C ARG A 102 10.39 -15.03 -17.09
N GLN A 103 10.22 -16.20 -16.49
CA GLN A 103 10.12 -16.30 -15.04
C GLN A 103 11.43 -15.78 -14.45
N LEU A 104 11.46 -14.48 -14.13
CA LEU A 104 12.51 -13.92 -13.28
C LEU A 104 12.39 -14.68 -11.96
N GLY A 105 13.50 -15.29 -11.55
CA GLY A 105 13.54 -16.30 -10.50
C GLY A 105 12.80 -15.87 -9.22
N ALA A 106 12.17 -16.87 -8.60
CA ALA A 106 11.56 -16.85 -7.28
C ALA A 106 10.55 -15.71 -7.03
N ARG A 107 9.26 -16.08 -7.03
CA ARG A 107 8.30 -15.42 -6.15
C ARG A 107 8.89 -15.46 -4.74
N VAL A 108 9.42 -14.35 -4.23
CA VAL A 108 9.55 -14.18 -2.80
C VAL A 108 8.11 -14.08 -2.29
N PRO A 109 7.60 -15.05 -1.52
CA PRO A 109 6.31 -14.87 -0.88
C PRO A 109 6.44 -13.64 0.01
N LYS A 110 5.71 -12.57 -0.32
CA LYS A 110 5.52 -11.45 0.61
C LYS A 110 4.70 -12.02 1.75
N GLU A 111 5.40 -12.54 2.75
CA GLU A 111 4.81 -13.08 3.97
C GLU A 111 4.04 -11.94 4.64
N THR A 112 2.71 -12.08 4.65
CA THR A 112 1.83 -11.28 5.49
C THR A 112 2.12 -11.68 6.92
N ALA A 113 3.04 -10.98 7.58
CA ALA A 113 3.20 -11.06 9.01
C ALA A 113 1.92 -10.51 9.66
N LEU A 114 1.21 -11.41 10.35
CA LEU A 114 0.16 -11.11 11.31
C LEU A 114 0.72 -10.36 12.53
#